data_AF-A0A927AJR2-F1
#
_entry.id   AF-A0A927AJR2-F1
#
_cell.length_a   1.000
_cell.length_b   1.000
_cell.length_c   1.000
_cell.angle_alpha   90.00
_cell.angle_beta   90.00
_cell.angle_gamma   90.00
#
_symmetry.space_group_name_H-M   'P 1'
#
loop_
_entity.id
_entity.type
_entity.pdbx_description
1 polymer ?
#
loop_
_entity_poly.entity_id
_entity_poly.type
_entity_poly.pdbx_seq_one_letter_code
_entity_poly.pdbx_strand_id
1 'polypeptide(L)'
;MDADELLRKYVEGERDFCLADLSGADLSGVNLSQADFSGANLKKATLSRAILSRCTLAATHMEEADLCEADLRRADLSGAEMFGAFLIAANLSLADLIGTDLTKANLSLTDLIGADLIGTDLSEANLSLADLRGADLSGANLNEANLSASHLYEADLSEANLEGTNFRRALYNEQTKFPEEFDPKLAGALLIAPNVLLAGLDLSRANLPGVNLRGANLSGTNLSKADMVWVDLSGANLSGANLSGANLSGANLSGADLSEANLSGAIMPDGSLHD
;
A
#
# COMPACT_ATOMS: atom_id res chain seq x y z
N MET A 1 3.09 -32.33 5.75
CA MET A 1 3.88 -32.38 4.49
C MET A 1 5.08 -31.48 4.70
N ASP A 2 6.26 -31.84 4.21
CA ASP A 2 7.42 -30.93 4.26
C ASP A 2 7.56 -30.13 2.95
N ALA A 3 8.43 -29.12 2.96
CA ALA A 3 8.65 -28.25 1.81
C ALA A 3 9.17 -29.01 0.58
N ASP A 4 10.06 -29.98 0.77
CA ASP A 4 10.64 -30.76 -0.33
C ASP A 4 9.59 -31.64 -1.02
N GLU A 5 8.72 -32.30 -0.24
CA GLU A 5 7.61 -33.09 -0.76
C GLU A 5 6.64 -32.22 -1.55
N LEU A 6 6.28 -31.05 -1.03
CA LEU A 6 5.42 -30.08 -1.70
C LEU A 6 6.03 -29.63 -3.03
N LEU A 7 7.31 -29.24 -3.04
CA LEU A 7 7.97 -28.74 -4.23
C LEU A 7 8.09 -29.81 -5.31
N ARG A 8 8.37 -31.06 -4.91
CA ARG A 8 8.39 -32.19 -5.85
C ARG A 8 7.02 -32.38 -6.50
N LYS A 9 5.95 -32.44 -5.72
CA LYS A 9 4.58 -32.59 -6.22
C LYS A 9 4.19 -31.43 -7.14
N TYR A 10 4.54 -30.21 -6.76
CA TYR A 10 4.28 -29.03 -7.58
C TYR A 10 4.97 -29.09 -8.94
N VAL A 11 6.25 -29.53 -8.97
CA VAL A 11 7.00 -29.73 -10.23
C VAL A 11 6.40 -30.86 -11.07
N GLU A 12 5.83 -31.88 -10.45
CA GLU A 12 5.11 -32.98 -11.12
C GLU A 12 3.73 -32.55 -11.66
N GLY A 13 3.31 -31.32 -11.39
CA GLY A 13 2.07 -30.72 -11.91
C GLY A 13 0.92 -30.73 -10.91
N GLU A 14 1.11 -31.23 -9.69
CA GLU A 14 0.11 -31.11 -8.64
C GLU A 14 -0.09 -29.64 -8.26
N ARG A 15 -1.35 -29.24 -8.13
CA ARG A 15 -1.74 -27.89 -7.71
C ARG A 15 -2.67 -27.91 -6.51
N ASP A 16 -3.21 -29.06 -6.15
CA ASP A 16 -4.08 -29.22 -5.01
C ASP A 16 -3.25 -29.60 -3.77
N PHE A 17 -3.12 -28.65 -2.86
CA PHE A 17 -2.51 -28.81 -1.55
C PHE A 17 -3.48 -28.39 -0.45
N CYS A 18 -4.78 -28.55 -0.70
CA CYS A 18 -5.82 -28.23 0.28
C CYS A 18 -5.57 -28.97 1.60
N LEU A 19 -5.80 -28.28 2.71
CA LEU A 19 -5.66 -28.83 4.08
C LEU A 19 -4.27 -29.39 4.41
N ALA A 20 -3.25 -29.10 3.59
CA ALA A 20 -1.89 -29.51 3.87
C ALA A 20 -1.40 -28.89 5.18
N ASP A 21 -0.73 -29.70 6.01
CA ASP A 21 0.04 -29.17 7.14
C ASP A 21 1.46 -28.84 6.70
N LEU A 22 1.74 -27.54 6.64
CA LEU A 22 2.99 -26.89 6.26
C LEU A 22 3.42 -25.90 7.35
N SER A 23 2.95 -26.11 8.59
CA SER A 23 3.31 -25.24 9.70
C SER A 23 4.83 -25.22 9.92
N GLY A 24 5.39 -24.01 10.00
CA GLY A 24 6.82 -23.78 10.13
C GLY A 24 7.66 -24.20 8.91
N ALA A 25 7.05 -24.55 7.77
CA ALA A 25 7.79 -24.90 6.57
C ALA A 25 8.57 -23.69 6.02
N ASP A 26 9.80 -23.93 5.56
CA ASP A 26 10.56 -22.93 4.80
C ASP A 26 10.23 -23.06 3.32
N LEU A 27 9.47 -22.09 2.83
CA LEU A 27 9.03 -21.89 1.46
C LEU A 27 9.56 -20.56 0.93
N SER A 28 10.70 -20.09 1.43
CA SER A 28 11.28 -18.81 1.00
C SER A 28 11.67 -18.84 -0.48
N GLY A 29 11.24 -17.83 -1.24
CA GLY A 29 11.61 -17.64 -2.64
C GLY A 29 11.08 -18.70 -3.61
N VAL A 30 10.23 -19.63 -3.15
CA VAL A 30 9.65 -20.66 -4.02
C VAL A 30 8.65 -20.04 -4.99
N ASN A 31 8.37 -20.73 -6.09
CA ASN A 31 7.27 -20.37 -6.98
C ASN A 31 6.17 -21.43 -6.89
N LEU A 32 5.03 -21.03 -6.35
CA LEU A 32 3.85 -21.86 -6.18
C LEU A 32 2.62 -21.23 -6.85
N SER A 33 2.81 -20.29 -7.78
CA SER A 33 1.73 -19.55 -8.42
C SER A 33 0.60 -20.47 -8.92
N GLN A 34 -0.65 -20.06 -8.70
CA GLN A 34 -1.85 -20.83 -9.11
C GLN A 34 -2.05 -22.17 -8.39
N ALA A 35 -1.29 -22.45 -7.31
CA ALA A 35 -1.61 -23.57 -6.43
C ALA A 35 -2.82 -23.25 -5.54
N ASP A 36 -3.55 -24.30 -5.18
CA ASP A 36 -4.63 -24.28 -4.23
C ASP A 36 -4.12 -24.80 -2.88
N PHE A 37 -4.17 -23.94 -1.89
CA PHE A 37 -3.82 -24.18 -0.49
C PHE A 37 -5.05 -24.01 0.41
N SER A 38 -6.27 -24.07 -0.13
CA SER A 38 -7.48 -23.81 0.66
C SER A 38 -7.49 -24.59 1.98
N GLY A 39 -7.65 -23.88 3.09
CA GLY A 39 -7.66 -24.46 4.43
C GLY A 39 -6.33 -25.07 4.92
N ALA A 40 -5.22 -24.90 4.19
CA ALA A 40 -3.92 -25.39 4.61
C ALA A 40 -3.44 -24.69 5.89
N ASN A 41 -2.64 -25.42 6.67
CA ASN A 41 -1.97 -24.88 7.85
C ASN A 41 -0.56 -24.41 7.47
N LEU A 42 -0.36 -23.10 7.45
CA LEU A 42 0.88 -22.38 7.16
C LEU A 42 1.33 -21.53 8.36
N LYS A 43 0.84 -21.84 9.57
CA LYS A 43 1.24 -21.15 10.82
C LYS A 43 2.76 -21.08 10.91
N LYS A 44 3.30 -19.88 11.08
CA LYS A 44 4.75 -19.64 11.23
C LYS A 44 5.61 -20.12 10.05
N ALA A 45 5.01 -20.43 8.91
CA ALA A 45 5.77 -20.76 7.71
C ALA A 45 6.57 -19.54 7.23
N THR A 46 7.72 -19.78 6.62
CA THR A 46 8.52 -18.73 5.98
C THR A 46 8.23 -18.76 4.49
N LEU A 47 7.51 -17.76 4.00
CA LEU A 47 7.11 -17.54 2.60
C LEU A 47 7.76 -16.26 2.04
N SER A 48 8.81 -15.76 2.69
CA SER A 48 9.49 -14.53 2.27
C SER A 48 9.92 -14.64 0.80
N ARG A 49 9.60 -13.61 0.00
CA ARG A 49 9.86 -13.56 -1.45
C ARG A 49 9.25 -14.69 -2.28
N ALA A 50 8.35 -15.50 -1.72
CA ALA A 50 7.66 -16.54 -2.48
C ALA A 50 6.77 -15.91 -3.56
N ILE A 51 6.64 -16.60 -4.70
CA ILE A 51 5.72 -16.25 -5.77
C ILE A 51 4.45 -17.07 -5.59
N LEU A 52 3.44 -16.43 -5.02
CA LEU A 52 2.11 -16.98 -4.69
C LEU A 52 1.00 -16.32 -5.52
N SER A 53 1.37 -15.62 -6.60
CA SER A 53 0.40 -14.92 -7.45
C SER A 53 -0.67 -15.88 -7.96
N ARG A 54 -1.93 -15.46 -7.86
CA ARG A 54 -3.12 -16.23 -8.27
C ARG A 54 -3.31 -17.57 -7.55
N CYS A 55 -2.67 -17.79 -6.40
CA CYS A 55 -2.98 -18.93 -5.56
C CYS A 55 -4.36 -18.79 -4.92
N THR A 56 -4.98 -19.92 -4.59
CA THR A 56 -6.10 -19.96 -3.66
C THR A 56 -5.56 -20.27 -2.27
N LEU A 57 -5.62 -19.30 -1.38
CA LEU A 57 -5.21 -19.34 0.03
C LEU A 57 -6.42 -19.12 0.95
N ALA A 58 -7.63 -19.30 0.44
CA ALA A 58 -8.87 -19.11 1.17
C ALA A 58 -8.91 -19.96 2.45
N ALA A 59 -9.35 -19.37 3.55
CA ALA A 59 -9.45 -19.99 4.87
C ALA A 59 -8.16 -20.68 5.36
N THR A 60 -6.98 -20.28 4.85
CA THR A 60 -5.70 -20.80 5.36
C THR A 60 -5.40 -20.29 6.75
N HIS A 61 -4.64 -21.07 7.51
CA HIS A 61 -4.09 -20.64 8.79
C HIS A 61 -2.65 -20.15 8.58
N MET A 62 -2.42 -18.84 8.66
CA MET A 62 -1.13 -18.18 8.39
C MET A 62 -0.71 -17.27 9.57
N GLU A 63 -1.17 -17.58 10.79
CA GLU A 63 -0.82 -16.77 11.96
C GLU A 63 0.70 -16.76 12.17
N GLU A 64 1.24 -15.56 12.39
CA GLU A 64 2.67 -15.29 12.53
C GLU A 64 3.54 -15.78 11.34
N ALA A 65 2.96 -16.05 10.16
CA ALA A 65 3.73 -16.42 8.98
C ALA A 65 4.53 -15.23 8.42
N ASP A 66 5.68 -15.52 7.82
CA ASP A 66 6.53 -14.50 7.18
C ASP A 66 6.30 -14.49 5.67
N LEU A 67 5.60 -13.47 5.16
CA LEU A 67 5.35 -13.20 3.76
C LEU A 67 6.07 -11.93 3.28
N CYS A 68 7.15 -11.50 3.94
CA CYS A 68 7.88 -10.30 3.55
C CYS A 68 8.33 -10.38 2.08
N GLU A 69 8.09 -9.32 1.32
CA GLU A 69 8.42 -9.22 -0.11
C GLU A 69 7.78 -10.32 -1.00
N ALA A 70 6.80 -11.08 -0.50
CA ALA A 70 6.12 -12.11 -1.29
C ALA A 70 5.22 -11.50 -2.37
N ASP A 71 5.06 -12.20 -3.49
CA ASP A 71 4.14 -11.83 -4.56
C ASP A 71 2.83 -12.62 -4.42
N LEU A 72 1.78 -11.95 -3.93
CA LEU A 72 0.42 -12.47 -3.71
C LEU A 72 -0.58 -11.82 -4.67
N ARG A 73 -0.11 -11.27 -5.81
CA ARG A 73 -0.97 -10.58 -6.77
C ARG A 73 -2.12 -11.47 -7.21
N ARG A 74 -3.35 -10.96 -7.07
CA ARG A 74 -4.59 -11.68 -7.42
C ARG A 74 -4.75 -13.04 -6.72
N ALA A 75 -4.07 -13.26 -5.60
CA ALA A 75 -4.35 -14.42 -4.77
C ALA A 75 -5.72 -14.23 -4.09
N ASP A 76 -6.38 -15.35 -3.82
CA ASP A 76 -7.58 -15.40 -3.00
C ASP A 76 -7.19 -15.75 -1.57
N LEU A 77 -7.29 -14.80 -0.65
CA LEU A 77 -7.00 -14.94 0.77
C LEU A 77 -8.29 -14.88 1.60
N SER A 78 -9.46 -14.98 0.97
CA SER A 78 -10.74 -14.77 1.63
C SER A 78 -10.89 -15.65 2.88
N GLY A 79 -11.21 -15.01 4.00
CA GLY A 79 -11.36 -15.65 5.30
C GLY A 79 -10.09 -16.31 5.88
N ALA A 80 -8.89 -16.02 5.37
CA ALA A 80 -7.65 -16.55 5.95
C ALA A 80 -7.39 -15.97 7.35
N GLU A 81 -6.77 -16.76 8.21
CA GLU A 81 -6.35 -16.36 9.55
C GLU A 81 -4.89 -15.91 9.51
N MET A 82 -4.63 -14.61 9.51
CA MET A 82 -3.30 -14.02 9.32
C MET A 82 -2.89 -13.14 10.52
N PHE A 83 -3.42 -13.45 11.72
CA PHE A 83 -3.09 -12.75 12.95
C PHE A 83 -1.57 -12.63 13.14
N GLY A 84 -1.08 -11.40 13.29
CA GLY A 84 0.34 -11.11 13.52
C GLY A 84 1.28 -11.51 12.37
N ALA A 85 0.77 -11.79 11.17
CA ALA A 85 1.60 -12.13 10.01
C ALA A 85 2.48 -10.95 9.56
N PHE A 86 3.62 -11.26 8.94
CA PHE A 86 4.55 -10.27 8.41
C PHE A 86 4.39 -10.17 6.89
N LEU A 87 3.95 -9.01 6.39
CA LEU A 87 3.70 -8.76 4.97
C LEU A 87 4.48 -7.53 4.46
N ILE A 88 5.58 -7.18 5.12
CA ILE A 88 6.35 -5.97 4.81
C ILE A 88 6.77 -6.02 3.34
N ALA A 89 6.42 -4.97 2.60
CA ALA A 89 6.70 -4.83 1.17
C ALA A 89 6.20 -5.99 0.28
N ALA A 90 5.25 -6.80 0.75
CA ALA A 90 4.57 -7.80 -0.08
C ALA A 90 3.71 -7.12 -1.16
N ASN A 91 3.48 -7.81 -2.27
CA ASN A 91 2.57 -7.36 -3.31
C ASN A 91 1.25 -8.13 -3.25
N LEU A 92 0.21 -7.46 -2.80
CA LEU A 92 -1.18 -7.93 -2.69
C LEU A 92 -2.10 -7.19 -3.67
N SER A 93 -1.56 -6.55 -4.71
CA SER A 93 -2.40 -5.83 -5.67
C SER A 93 -3.43 -6.77 -6.31
N LEU A 94 -4.68 -6.29 -6.34
CA LEU A 94 -5.85 -7.02 -6.83
C LEU A 94 -6.13 -8.36 -6.12
N ALA A 95 -5.59 -8.60 -4.93
CA ALA A 95 -5.91 -9.78 -4.13
C ALA A 95 -7.30 -9.66 -3.50
N ASP A 96 -7.94 -10.80 -3.26
CA ASP A 96 -9.16 -10.91 -2.46
C ASP A 96 -8.77 -11.20 -1.00
N LEU A 97 -9.11 -10.30 -0.08
CA LEU A 97 -8.86 -10.38 1.36
C LEU A 97 -10.18 -10.32 2.16
N ILE A 98 -11.33 -10.55 1.51
CA ILE A 98 -12.64 -10.42 2.16
C ILE A 98 -12.70 -11.25 3.44
N GLY A 99 -13.04 -10.61 4.55
CA GLY A 99 -13.19 -11.26 5.86
C GLY A 99 -11.92 -11.92 6.42
N THR A 100 -10.75 -11.59 5.89
CA THR A 100 -9.45 -12.05 6.43
C THR A 100 -9.21 -11.46 7.82
N ASP A 101 -8.60 -12.22 8.73
CA ASP A 101 -8.09 -11.69 9.99
C ASP A 101 -6.62 -11.26 9.82
N LEU A 102 -6.38 -9.95 9.69
CA LEU A 102 -5.06 -9.33 9.65
C LEU A 102 -4.76 -8.56 10.96
N THR A 103 -5.43 -8.89 12.05
CA THR A 103 -5.21 -8.25 13.35
C THR A 103 -3.73 -8.31 13.72
N LYS A 104 -3.14 -7.17 14.11
CA LYS A 104 -1.72 -7.00 14.47
C LYS A 104 -0.71 -7.36 13.38
N ALA A 105 -1.15 -7.62 12.15
CA ALA A 105 -0.25 -7.91 11.06
C ALA A 105 0.60 -6.68 10.68
N ASN A 106 1.79 -6.92 10.15
CA ASN A 106 2.65 -5.85 9.65
C ASN A 106 2.61 -5.79 8.12
N LEU A 107 1.81 -4.86 7.60
CA LEU A 107 1.64 -4.54 6.18
C LEU A 107 2.34 -3.23 5.80
N SER A 108 3.43 -2.87 6.49
CA SER A 108 4.15 -1.65 6.12
C SER A 108 4.77 -1.79 4.72
N LEU A 109 4.69 -0.72 3.92
CA LEU A 109 5.18 -0.68 2.54
C LEU A 109 4.51 -1.67 1.57
N THR A 110 3.43 -2.34 1.98
CA THR A 110 2.72 -3.31 1.14
C THR A 110 1.99 -2.62 -0.01
N ASP A 111 1.99 -3.26 -1.18
CA ASP A 111 1.16 -2.87 -2.32
C ASP A 111 -0.20 -3.58 -2.25
N LEU A 112 -1.27 -2.82 -2.02
CA LEU A 112 -2.66 -3.27 -1.90
C LEU A 112 -3.54 -2.61 -2.98
N ILE A 113 -2.95 -2.14 -4.09
CA ILE A 113 -3.69 -1.43 -5.14
C ILE A 113 -4.85 -2.30 -5.66
N GLY A 114 -6.06 -1.77 -5.56
CA GLY A 114 -7.29 -2.42 -6.01
C GLY A 114 -7.59 -3.77 -5.34
N ALA A 115 -7.00 -4.05 -4.18
CA ALA A 115 -7.35 -5.23 -3.39
C ALA A 115 -8.74 -5.10 -2.78
N ASP A 116 -9.41 -6.23 -2.56
CA ASP A 116 -10.72 -6.30 -1.90
C ASP A 116 -10.51 -6.67 -0.42
N LEU A 117 -10.74 -5.72 0.49
CA LEU A 117 -10.61 -5.87 1.93
C LEU A 117 -11.98 -5.70 2.63
N ILE A 118 -13.08 -6.03 1.96
CA ILE A 118 -14.41 -5.88 2.55
C ILE A 118 -14.52 -6.72 3.83
N GLY A 119 -14.87 -6.07 4.94
CA GLY A 119 -15.04 -6.71 6.24
C GLY A 119 -13.78 -7.37 6.81
N THR A 120 -12.59 -7.11 6.27
CA THR A 120 -11.32 -7.57 6.83
C THR A 120 -11.10 -6.98 8.22
N ASP A 121 -10.57 -7.78 9.15
CA ASP A 121 -10.11 -7.26 10.45
C ASP A 121 -8.65 -6.82 10.35
N LEU A 122 -8.42 -5.52 10.45
CA LEU A 122 -7.11 -4.85 10.45
C LEU A 122 -6.81 -4.21 11.81
N SER A 123 -7.48 -4.64 12.88
CA SER A 123 -7.29 -4.06 14.22
C SER A 123 -5.82 -4.12 14.64
N GLU A 124 -5.30 -3.00 15.14
CA GLU A 124 -3.90 -2.83 15.56
C GLU A 124 -2.86 -3.14 14.45
N ALA A 125 -3.28 -3.30 13.19
CA ALA A 125 -2.37 -3.63 12.10
C ALA A 125 -1.51 -2.42 11.69
N ASN A 126 -0.29 -2.68 11.23
CA ASN A 126 0.60 -1.65 10.72
C ASN A 126 0.54 -1.57 9.19
N LEU A 127 -0.18 -0.59 8.64
CA LEU A 127 -0.24 -0.29 7.20
C LEU A 127 0.55 0.99 6.84
N SER A 128 1.54 1.38 7.66
CA SER A 128 2.30 2.59 7.37
C SER A 128 3.01 2.50 6.02
N LEU A 129 2.94 3.58 5.23
CA LEU A 129 3.50 3.65 3.87
C LEU A 129 2.92 2.62 2.89
N ALA A 130 1.81 1.94 3.22
CA ALA A 130 1.15 1.02 2.30
C ALA A 130 0.45 1.79 1.16
N ASP A 131 0.35 1.14 0.00
CA ASP A 131 -0.36 1.67 -1.17
C ASP A 131 -1.73 1.01 -1.30
N LEU A 132 -2.79 1.71 -0.93
CA LEU A 132 -4.17 1.22 -0.92
C LEU A 132 -5.00 1.89 -2.03
N ARG A 133 -4.36 2.40 -3.09
CA ARG A 133 -5.09 3.11 -4.15
C ARG A 133 -6.15 2.21 -4.79
N GLY A 134 -7.39 2.69 -4.81
CA GLY A 134 -8.55 1.96 -5.34
C GLY A 134 -8.94 0.69 -4.58
N ALA A 135 -8.36 0.43 -3.41
CA ALA A 135 -8.73 -0.72 -2.58
C ALA A 135 -10.13 -0.53 -1.98
N ASP A 136 -10.89 -1.62 -1.85
CA ASP A 136 -12.19 -1.61 -1.16
C ASP A 136 -11.99 -2.05 0.29
N LEU A 137 -12.11 -1.12 1.24
CA LEU A 137 -12.07 -1.39 2.68
C LEU A 137 -13.46 -1.22 3.31
N SER A 138 -14.54 -1.36 2.53
CA SER A 138 -15.87 -1.10 3.06
C SER A 138 -16.23 -2.08 4.18
N GLY A 139 -16.69 -1.53 5.31
CA GLY A 139 -16.98 -2.30 6.53
C GLY A 139 -15.75 -2.94 7.21
N ALA A 140 -14.53 -2.66 6.77
CA ALA A 140 -13.32 -3.19 7.42
C ALA A 140 -13.14 -2.61 8.83
N ASN A 141 -12.52 -3.40 9.72
CA ASN A 141 -12.21 -2.95 11.07
C ASN A 141 -10.76 -2.45 11.15
N LEU A 142 -10.54 -1.13 11.27
CA LEU A 142 -9.21 -0.51 11.39
C LEU A 142 -8.95 0.07 12.78
N ASN A 143 -9.62 -0.45 13.82
CA ASN A 143 -9.44 0.02 15.18
C ASN A 143 -7.96 0.02 15.58
N GLU A 144 -7.44 1.17 16.04
CA GLU A 144 -6.03 1.38 16.41
C GLU A 144 -4.99 1.03 15.31
N ALA A 145 -5.41 0.87 14.06
CA ALA A 145 -4.51 0.58 12.95
C ALA A 145 -3.62 1.80 12.61
N ASN A 146 -2.46 1.54 12.03
CA ASN A 146 -1.53 2.59 11.60
C ASN A 146 -1.55 2.76 10.08
N LEU A 147 -2.24 3.79 9.58
CA LEU A 147 -2.25 4.20 8.17
C LEU A 147 -1.32 5.40 7.90
N SER A 148 -0.37 5.69 8.78
CA SER A 148 0.47 6.87 8.59
C SER A 148 1.27 6.81 7.28
N ALA A 149 1.27 7.92 6.55
CA ALA A 149 1.90 8.06 5.25
C ALA A 149 1.48 7.04 4.17
N SER A 150 0.31 6.39 4.31
CA SER A 150 -0.25 5.52 3.26
C SER A 150 -0.86 6.31 2.09
N HIS A 151 -1.13 5.64 0.96
CA HIS A 151 -1.89 6.21 -0.15
C HIS A 151 -3.29 5.61 -0.23
N LEU A 152 -4.31 6.46 -0.16
CA LEU A 152 -5.72 6.08 -0.11
C LEU A 152 -6.51 6.62 -1.32
N TYR A 153 -5.85 7.05 -2.40
CA TYR A 153 -6.58 7.62 -3.54
C TYR A 153 -7.61 6.63 -4.06
N GLU A 154 -8.86 7.09 -4.20
CA GLU A 154 -9.98 6.25 -4.68
C GLU A 154 -10.28 5.03 -3.81
N ALA A 155 -9.66 4.89 -2.63
CA ALA A 155 -9.98 3.82 -1.70
C ALA A 155 -11.39 4.01 -1.12
N ASP A 156 -12.10 2.92 -0.88
CA ASP A 156 -13.42 2.94 -0.26
C ASP A 156 -13.32 2.54 1.22
N LEU A 157 -13.35 3.51 2.15
CA LEU A 157 -13.42 3.23 3.58
C LEU A 157 -14.85 3.42 4.13
N SER A 158 -15.88 3.38 3.29
CA SER A 158 -17.26 3.54 3.74
C SER A 158 -17.60 2.48 4.78
N GLU A 159 -18.29 2.87 5.85
CA GLU A 159 -18.68 1.96 6.95
C GLU A 159 -17.52 1.32 7.74
N ALA A 160 -16.27 1.65 7.44
CA ALA A 160 -15.12 1.14 8.17
C ALA A 160 -15.06 1.68 9.61
N ASN A 161 -14.62 0.84 10.56
CA ASN A 161 -14.34 1.29 11.92
C ASN A 161 -12.96 1.96 11.97
N LEU A 162 -12.92 3.28 12.15
CA LEU A 162 -11.69 4.08 12.17
C LEU A 162 -11.30 4.59 13.57
N GLU A 163 -11.86 4.00 14.63
CA GLU A 163 -11.56 4.42 16.00
C GLU A 163 -10.08 4.23 16.32
N GLY A 164 -9.39 5.31 16.70
CA GLY A 164 -7.97 5.26 17.06
C GLY A 164 -7.00 5.08 15.88
N THR A 165 -7.50 5.00 14.65
CA THR A 165 -6.64 4.81 13.46
C THR A 165 -5.73 6.02 13.24
N ASN A 166 -4.44 5.78 13.02
CA ASN A 166 -3.48 6.85 12.75
C ASN A 166 -3.41 7.17 11.25
N PHE A 167 -3.98 8.30 10.85
CA PHE A 167 -3.96 8.81 9.46
C PHE A 167 -2.87 9.85 9.19
N ARG A 168 -1.93 10.06 10.11
CA ARG A 168 -0.94 11.13 9.98
C ARG A 168 -0.17 11.02 8.65
N ARG A 169 -0.28 12.06 7.81
CA ARG A 169 0.32 12.14 6.47
C ARG A 169 -0.22 11.13 5.45
N ALA A 170 -1.29 10.40 5.75
CA ALA A 170 -1.98 9.58 4.75
C ALA A 170 -2.49 10.48 3.62
N LEU A 171 -2.33 10.06 2.38
CA LEU A 171 -2.70 10.85 1.21
C LEU A 171 -4.04 10.35 0.67
N TYR A 172 -5.00 11.26 0.48
CA TYR A 172 -6.31 10.93 -0.09
C TYR A 172 -6.72 11.95 -1.17
N ASN A 173 -7.69 11.61 -2.02
CA ASN A 173 -8.22 12.53 -3.03
C ASN A 173 -9.74 12.69 -2.87
N GLU A 174 -10.39 13.47 -3.74
CA GLU A 174 -11.83 13.74 -3.67
C GLU A 174 -12.69 12.49 -3.95
N GLN A 175 -12.10 11.42 -4.47
CA GLN A 175 -12.76 10.15 -4.77
C GLN A 175 -12.60 9.13 -3.65
N THR A 176 -11.66 9.33 -2.71
CA THR A 176 -11.54 8.51 -1.51
C THR A 176 -12.80 8.66 -0.67
N LYS A 177 -13.42 7.54 -0.29
CA LYS A 177 -14.62 7.53 0.56
C LYS A 177 -14.22 7.23 2.00
N PHE A 178 -14.81 7.96 2.93
CA PHE A 178 -14.66 7.75 4.36
C PHE A 178 -16.04 7.51 4.99
N PRO A 179 -16.11 6.97 6.22
CA PRO A 179 -17.36 6.88 6.96
C PRO A 179 -18.05 8.24 7.11
N GLU A 180 -19.37 8.23 7.25
CA GLU A 180 -20.13 9.44 7.57
C GLU A 180 -19.56 10.12 8.84
N GLU A 181 -19.52 11.45 8.85
CA GLU A 181 -19.00 12.27 9.96
C GLU A 181 -17.48 12.18 10.22
N PHE A 182 -16.74 11.32 9.53
CA PHE A 182 -15.28 11.28 9.65
C PHE A 182 -14.63 12.43 8.87
N ASP A 183 -13.85 13.26 9.57
CA ASP A 183 -13.03 14.31 8.93
C ASP A 183 -11.57 13.83 8.79
N PRO A 184 -11.14 13.40 7.60
CA PRO A 184 -9.77 12.93 7.37
C PRO A 184 -8.72 14.00 7.62
N LYS A 185 -9.04 15.29 7.46
CA LYS A 185 -8.09 16.38 7.70
C LYS A 185 -7.82 16.55 9.19
N LEU A 186 -8.85 16.46 10.03
CA LEU A 186 -8.69 16.48 11.49
C LEU A 186 -7.90 15.26 11.99
N ALA A 187 -8.04 14.12 11.31
CA ALA A 187 -7.24 12.91 11.58
C ALA A 187 -5.77 13.02 11.10
N GLY A 188 -5.39 14.12 10.43
CA GLY A 188 -4.03 14.37 9.96
C GLY A 188 -3.71 13.80 8.57
N ALA A 189 -4.72 13.35 7.82
CA ALA A 189 -4.59 13.00 6.42
C ALA A 189 -4.50 14.26 5.55
N LEU A 190 -3.90 14.13 4.37
CA LEU A 190 -3.62 15.20 3.44
C LEU A 190 -4.41 14.99 2.15
N LEU A 191 -5.28 15.95 1.85
CA LEU A 191 -6.00 16.00 0.58
C LEU A 191 -5.01 16.36 -0.53
N ILE A 192 -4.98 15.55 -1.59
CA ILE A 192 -4.26 15.82 -2.83
C ILE A 192 -5.29 16.05 -3.93
N ALA A 193 -5.44 17.30 -4.34
CA ALA A 193 -6.43 17.75 -5.32
C ALA A 193 -6.00 19.09 -5.95
N PRO A 194 -6.62 19.53 -7.06
CA PRO A 194 -6.37 20.86 -7.63
C PRO A 194 -6.66 21.99 -6.63
N ASN A 195 -5.88 23.07 -6.70
CA ASN A 195 -5.99 24.28 -5.86
C ASN A 195 -5.88 24.04 -4.34
N VAL A 196 -5.39 22.88 -3.92
CA VAL A 196 -5.25 22.55 -2.50
C VAL A 196 -4.20 23.42 -1.80
N LEU A 197 -4.38 23.66 -0.51
CA LEU A 197 -3.45 24.42 0.33
C LEU A 197 -2.57 23.46 1.13
N LEU A 198 -1.31 23.30 0.70
CA LEU A 198 -0.31 22.39 1.29
C LEU A 198 0.96 23.13 1.72
N ALA A 199 0.90 24.47 1.81
CA ALA A 199 2.04 25.33 2.13
C ALA A 199 2.69 24.95 3.47
N GLY A 200 4.02 24.82 3.46
CA GLY A 200 4.83 24.51 4.64
C GLY A 200 4.72 23.08 5.17
N LEU A 201 3.96 22.20 4.52
CA LEU A 201 3.82 20.81 4.96
C LEU A 201 5.05 19.95 4.62
N ASP A 202 5.19 18.83 5.32
CA ASP A 202 6.21 17.82 5.03
C ASP A 202 5.64 16.67 4.18
N LEU A 203 5.94 16.75 2.89
CA LEU A 203 5.66 15.74 1.87
C LEU A 203 6.98 15.09 1.39
N SER A 204 8.04 15.11 2.21
CA SER A 204 9.29 14.47 1.84
C SER A 204 9.07 12.98 1.62
N ARG A 205 9.66 12.46 0.53
CA ARG A 205 9.51 11.07 0.07
C ARG A 205 8.07 10.64 -0.23
N ALA A 206 7.14 11.57 -0.37
CA ALA A 206 5.78 11.24 -0.80
C ALA A 206 5.84 10.61 -2.21
N ASN A 207 4.97 9.65 -2.46
CA ASN A 207 4.83 9.00 -3.77
C ASN A 207 3.53 9.53 -4.38
N LEU A 208 3.71 10.46 -5.32
CA LEU A 208 2.71 11.32 -5.96
C LEU A 208 2.69 11.17 -7.51
N PRO A 209 2.89 9.99 -8.12
CA PRO A 209 2.97 9.87 -9.56
C PRO A 209 1.60 10.11 -10.19
N GLY A 210 1.57 10.97 -11.22
CA GLY A 210 0.38 11.28 -12.00
C GLY A 210 -0.69 12.09 -11.26
N VAL A 211 -0.44 12.55 -10.03
CA VAL A 211 -1.47 13.27 -9.27
C VAL A 211 -1.72 14.66 -9.86
N ASN A 212 -2.93 15.16 -9.64
CA ASN A 212 -3.31 16.50 -10.08
C ASN A 212 -3.19 17.49 -8.93
N LEU A 213 -2.13 18.30 -8.97
CA LEU A 213 -1.85 19.41 -8.05
C LEU A 213 -1.92 20.76 -8.78
N ARG A 214 -2.69 20.84 -9.87
CA ARG A 214 -2.88 22.07 -10.65
C ARG A 214 -3.35 23.22 -9.76
N GLY A 215 -2.65 24.34 -9.81
CA GLY A 215 -2.96 25.53 -9.02
C GLY A 215 -2.78 25.37 -7.50
N ALA A 216 -2.20 24.26 -7.02
CA ALA A 216 -2.00 24.04 -5.60
C ALA A 216 -1.03 25.08 -5.00
N ASN A 217 -1.26 25.43 -3.74
CA ASN A 217 -0.31 26.21 -2.95
C ASN A 217 0.62 25.28 -2.18
N LEU A 218 1.83 25.11 -2.69
CA LEU A 218 2.93 24.28 -2.16
C LEU A 218 4.10 25.17 -1.69
N SER A 219 3.86 26.45 -1.39
CA SER A 219 4.92 27.37 -0.99
C SER A 219 5.59 26.90 0.31
N GLY A 220 6.92 26.82 0.32
CA GLY A 220 7.70 26.37 1.48
C GLY A 220 7.51 24.89 1.85
N THR A 221 6.77 24.11 1.06
CA THR A 221 6.54 22.69 1.31
C THR A 221 7.83 21.89 1.15
N ASN A 222 8.07 20.92 2.04
CA ASN A 222 9.17 19.97 1.88
C ASN A 222 8.72 18.81 0.99
N LEU A 223 9.18 18.79 -0.26
CA LEU A 223 8.97 17.74 -1.26
C LEU A 223 10.27 16.96 -1.54
N SER A 224 11.27 17.06 -0.65
CA SER A 224 12.57 16.44 -0.89
C SER A 224 12.44 14.93 -1.09
N LYS A 225 13.08 14.43 -2.15
CA LYS A 225 13.06 13.01 -2.56
C LYS A 225 11.66 12.46 -2.84
N ALA A 226 10.65 13.30 -3.04
CA ALA A 226 9.33 12.83 -3.46
C ALA A 226 9.38 12.25 -4.87
N ASP A 227 8.61 11.19 -5.11
CA ASP A 227 8.33 10.71 -6.45
C ASP A 227 7.14 11.50 -6.99
N MET A 228 7.36 12.34 -7.99
CA MET A 228 6.38 13.26 -8.58
C MET A 228 6.34 13.07 -10.11
N VAL A 229 6.62 11.85 -10.59
CA VAL A 229 6.59 11.51 -12.02
C VAL A 229 5.21 11.80 -12.61
N TRP A 230 5.15 12.45 -13.76
CA TRP A 230 3.90 12.82 -14.45
C TRP A 230 2.91 13.67 -13.65
N VAL A 231 3.34 14.28 -12.54
CA VAL A 231 2.45 15.14 -11.73
C VAL A 231 2.02 16.37 -12.53
N ASP A 232 0.76 16.78 -12.41
CA ASP A 232 0.30 18.06 -12.95
C ASP A 232 0.44 19.14 -11.87
N LEU A 233 1.45 20.00 -12.03
CA LEU A 233 1.72 21.17 -11.18
C LEU A 233 1.44 22.48 -11.93
N SER A 234 0.66 22.45 -13.02
CA SER A 234 0.43 23.66 -13.81
C SER A 234 -0.22 24.76 -12.99
N GLY A 235 0.34 25.97 -13.05
CA GLY A 235 -0.09 27.12 -12.25
C GLY A 235 0.10 26.99 -10.73
N ALA A 236 0.78 25.95 -10.23
CA ALA A 236 1.00 25.76 -8.79
C ALA A 236 2.02 26.79 -8.24
N ASN A 237 1.85 27.18 -6.99
CA ASN A 237 2.82 27.98 -6.26
C ASN A 237 3.78 27.06 -5.49
N LEU A 238 5.01 26.91 -5.94
CA LEU A 238 6.10 26.16 -5.30
C LEU A 238 7.18 27.11 -4.72
N SER A 239 6.86 28.39 -4.53
CA SER A 239 7.85 29.36 -4.04
C SER A 239 8.48 28.92 -2.71
N GLY A 240 9.80 28.90 -2.64
CA GLY A 240 10.56 28.45 -1.47
C GLY A 240 10.42 26.96 -1.12
N ALA A 241 9.77 26.14 -1.96
CA ALA A 241 9.63 24.71 -1.71
C ALA A 241 10.98 23.98 -1.77
N ASN A 242 11.15 22.93 -0.96
CA ASN A 242 12.32 22.07 -1.03
C ASN A 242 12.02 20.85 -1.90
N LEU A 243 12.49 20.84 -3.15
CA LEU A 243 12.37 19.75 -4.12
C LEU A 243 13.69 18.97 -4.27
N SER A 244 14.65 19.12 -3.36
CA SER A 244 15.95 18.48 -3.49
C SER A 244 15.84 16.96 -3.63
N GLY A 245 16.45 16.41 -4.67
CA GLY A 245 16.38 14.98 -4.99
C GLY A 245 15.00 14.46 -5.44
N ALA A 246 14.00 15.33 -5.65
CA ALA A 246 12.67 14.89 -6.11
C ALA A 246 12.72 14.40 -7.56
N ASN A 247 11.85 13.46 -7.92
CA ASN A 247 11.70 12.99 -9.29
C ASN A 247 10.49 13.64 -9.96
N LEU A 248 10.71 14.67 -10.78
CA LEU A 248 9.68 15.37 -11.55
C LEU A 248 9.61 14.89 -13.00
N SER A 249 10.13 13.71 -13.34
CA SER A 249 10.16 13.22 -14.74
C SER A 249 8.77 13.27 -15.38
N GLY A 250 8.64 13.97 -16.50
CA GLY A 250 7.38 14.17 -17.21
C GLY A 250 6.33 15.01 -16.48
N ALA A 251 6.67 15.69 -15.37
CA ALA A 251 5.75 16.59 -14.67
C ALA A 251 5.40 17.82 -15.52
N ASN A 252 4.15 18.28 -15.42
CA ASN A 252 3.72 19.53 -16.03
C ASN A 252 3.93 20.71 -15.07
N LEU A 253 4.98 21.50 -15.30
CA LEU A 253 5.29 22.72 -14.53
C LEU A 253 4.81 24.01 -15.22
N SER A 254 3.93 23.92 -16.22
CA SER A 254 3.55 25.10 -17.00
C SER A 254 2.88 26.17 -16.13
N GLY A 255 3.48 27.37 -16.10
CA GLY A 255 3.02 28.48 -15.28
C GLY A 255 3.19 28.30 -13.77
N ALA A 256 3.92 27.28 -13.32
CA ALA A 256 4.24 27.10 -11.90
C ALA A 256 5.24 28.17 -11.42
N ASP A 257 5.07 28.66 -10.19
CA ASP A 257 6.03 29.55 -9.55
C ASP A 257 7.06 28.73 -8.75
N LEU A 258 8.29 28.68 -9.24
CA LEU A 258 9.42 27.99 -8.60
C LEU A 258 10.41 28.97 -7.95
N SER A 259 10.02 30.23 -7.74
CA SER A 259 10.90 31.24 -7.15
C SER A 259 11.46 30.76 -5.81
N GLU A 260 12.78 30.81 -5.63
CA GLU A 260 13.47 30.37 -4.41
C GLU A 260 13.32 28.86 -4.07
N ALA A 261 12.74 28.05 -4.96
CA ALA A 261 12.66 26.61 -4.75
C ALA A 261 14.05 25.95 -4.82
N ASN A 262 14.31 24.99 -3.93
CA ASN A 262 15.52 24.19 -3.96
C ASN A 262 15.33 22.95 -4.85
N LEU A 263 15.94 22.93 -6.03
CA LEU A 263 15.89 21.83 -7.00
C LEU A 263 17.15 20.97 -7.02
N SER A 264 18.12 21.17 -6.12
CA SER A 264 19.40 20.46 -6.18
C SER A 264 19.22 18.93 -6.18
N GLY A 265 19.78 18.27 -7.18
CA GLY A 265 19.69 16.84 -7.42
C GLY A 265 18.31 16.33 -7.86
N ALA A 266 17.36 17.21 -8.16
CA ALA A 266 16.05 16.81 -8.68
C ALA A 266 16.17 16.29 -10.12
N ILE A 267 15.34 15.32 -10.50
CA ILE A 267 15.16 14.92 -11.90
C ILE A 267 14.06 15.80 -12.48
N MET A 268 14.36 16.59 -13.51
CA MET A 268 13.45 17.57 -14.13
C MET A 268 12.45 16.90 -15.09
N PRO A 269 11.41 17.61 -15.55
CA PRO A 269 10.41 17.05 -16.47
C PRO A 269 10.95 16.39 -17.74
N ASP A 270 12.10 16.83 -18.26
CA ASP A 270 12.75 16.25 -19.44
C ASP A 270 13.64 15.03 -19.10
N GLY A 271 13.72 14.64 -17.83
CA GLY A 271 14.55 13.55 -17.33
C GLY A 271 16.00 13.95 -16.99
N SER A 272 16.38 15.23 -17.16
CA SER A 272 17.70 15.72 -16.79
C SER A 272 17.86 15.86 -15.27
N LEU A 273 19.08 15.65 -14.76
CA LEU A 273 19.40 15.95 -13.36
C LEU A 273 19.70 17.44 -13.22
N HIS A 274 19.06 18.10 -12.26
CA HIS A 274 19.33 19.49 -11.90
C HIS A 274 20.46 19.55 -10.88
N ASP A 275 21.54 20.26 -11.22
CA ASP A 275 22.68 20.48 -10.31
C ASP A 275 22.31 21.31 -9.08
#